data_AF-Q2GT83-F1
#
_entry.id   AF-Q2GT83-F1
#
_cell.length_a   1.000
_cell.length_b   1.000
_cell.length_c   1.000
_cell.angle_alpha   90.00
_cell.angle_beta   90.00
_cell.angle_gamma   90.00
#
_symmetry.space_group_name_H-M   'P 1'
#
loop_
_entity.id
_entity.type
_entity.pdbx_description
1 polymer ?
#
loop_
_entity_poly.entity_id
_entity_poly.type
_entity_poly.pdbx_seq_one_letter_code
_entity_poly.pdbx_strand_id
1 'polypeptide(L)'
;MCRDVYGMWEFVMDVMQRRQQSLGWRLVPRACFGCFRVREKEQFSPQQYRLSRKYNHGEYWRRRCWECLRRFYHPQLADTEARARFHRQVLCGVCKCLRYADEDCRGCVVKSAQIAEWQRLSELSGKKRVPRVDWMTDADVMVPSWLDEEATTAKEADEAEVTEPDKAAVKRGIDFLVAFTGLKRFQG
;
A
#
# COMPACT_ATOMS: atom_id res chain seq x y z
N MET A 1 -34.50 0.69 16.80
CA MET A 1 -34.02 0.19 15.49
C MET A 1 -32.65 0.80 15.22
N CYS A 2 -31.57 0.09 15.54
CA CYS A 2 -30.23 0.49 15.13
C CYS A 2 -30.16 0.33 13.61
N ARG A 3 -30.14 1.43 12.86
CA ARG A 3 -29.77 1.39 11.45
C ARG A 3 -28.40 0.73 11.38
N ASP A 4 -28.33 -0.36 10.63
CA ASP A 4 -27.14 -1.19 10.53
C ASP A 4 -25.97 -0.34 10.03
N VAL A 5 -25.12 0.08 10.97
CA VAL A 5 -23.99 0.97 10.73
C VAL A 5 -23.02 0.34 9.71
N TYR A 6 -23.04 -0.99 9.63
CA TYR A 6 -22.30 -1.79 8.67
C TYR A 6 -22.75 -1.52 7.23
N GLY A 7 -24.05 -1.65 6.97
CA GLY A 7 -24.62 -1.44 5.64
C GLY A 7 -24.37 -0.02 5.12
N MET A 8 -24.36 0.98 6.01
CA MET A 8 -24.09 2.36 5.61
C MET A 8 -22.62 2.59 5.24
N TRP A 9 -21.66 1.92 5.90
CA TRP A 9 -20.24 2.05 5.55
C TRP A 9 -19.92 1.39 4.21
N GLU A 10 -20.36 0.14 4.00
CA GLU A 10 -20.14 -0.55 2.73
C GLU A 10 -20.84 0.17 1.57
N PHE A 11 -22.05 0.68 1.79
CA PHE A 11 -22.75 1.53 0.83
C PHE A 11 -21.97 2.79 0.49
N VAL A 12 -21.43 3.51 1.48
CA VAL A 12 -20.62 4.72 1.24
C VAL A 12 -19.38 4.39 0.41
N MET A 13 -18.67 3.30 0.74
CA MET A 13 -17.48 2.88 0.02
C MET A 13 -17.79 2.48 -1.43
N ASP A 14 -18.87 1.72 -1.64
CA ASP A 14 -19.34 1.33 -2.98
C ASP A 14 -19.77 2.55 -3.82
N VAL A 15 -20.55 3.48 -3.25
CA VAL A 15 -20.93 4.74 -3.92
C VAL A 15 -19.69 5.55 -4.32
N MET A 16 -18.67 5.60 -3.47
CA MET A 16 -17.42 6.29 -3.76
C MET A 16 -16.64 5.60 -4.89
N GLN A 17 -16.60 4.27 -4.91
CA GLN A 17 -15.92 3.47 -5.93
C GLN A 17 -16.61 3.59 -7.30
N ARG A 18 -17.95 3.51 -7.37
CA ARG A 18 -18.71 3.67 -8.62
C ARG A 18 -18.56 5.07 -9.23
N ARG A 19 -18.60 6.13 -8.41
CA ARG A 19 -18.37 7.52 -8.87
C ARG A 19 -16.98 7.74 -9.48
N GLN A 20 -16.02 6.87 -9.17
CA GLN A 20 -14.66 7.00 -9.66
C GLN A 20 -14.47 6.40 -11.05
N GLN A 21 -15.14 5.29 -11.33
CA GLN A 21 -15.13 4.63 -12.63
C GLN A 21 -15.72 5.52 -13.73
N SER A 22 -16.72 6.35 -13.40
CA SER A 22 -17.41 7.21 -14.37
C SER A 22 -16.59 8.41 -14.86
N LEU A 23 -15.42 8.72 -14.27
CA LEU A 23 -14.70 9.96 -14.58
C LEU A 23 -13.70 9.85 -15.75
N GLY A 24 -13.32 8.65 -16.23
CA GLY A 24 -12.54 8.51 -17.48
C GLY A 24 -11.09 9.05 -17.52
N TRP A 25 -10.52 9.48 -16.38
CA TRP A 25 -9.12 9.95 -16.34
C TRP A 25 -8.14 8.78 -16.24
N ARG A 26 -7.25 8.61 -17.23
CA ARG A 26 -6.04 7.76 -17.13
C ARG A 26 -5.12 8.36 -16.06
N LEU A 27 -5.05 7.73 -14.89
CA LEU A 27 -4.28 8.25 -13.76
C LEU A 27 -3.24 7.22 -13.31
N VAL A 28 -2.04 7.75 -13.02
CA VAL A 28 -0.85 6.97 -12.65
C VAL A 28 -1.09 6.26 -11.29
N PRO A 29 -0.69 4.98 -11.14
CA PRO A 29 -0.69 4.28 -9.86
C PRO A 29 0.01 5.08 -8.76
N ARG A 30 -0.40 4.88 -7.50
CA ARG A 30 0.14 5.63 -6.35
C ARG A 30 0.46 4.70 -5.19
N ALA A 31 1.52 5.02 -4.45
CA ALA A 31 1.85 4.32 -3.22
C ALA A 31 0.79 4.59 -2.14
N CYS A 32 0.34 3.54 -1.47
CA CYS A 32 -0.39 3.59 -0.22
C CYS A 32 0.62 3.64 0.92
N PHE A 33 0.54 4.62 1.82
CA PHE A 33 1.46 4.72 2.95
C PHE A 33 0.97 3.98 4.19
N GLY A 34 -0.25 3.40 4.15
CA GLY A 34 -0.73 2.50 5.20
C GLY A 34 -0.16 1.09 5.09
N CYS A 35 0.02 0.59 3.86
CA CYS A 35 0.52 -0.76 3.59
C CYS A 35 1.74 -0.81 2.65
N PHE A 36 2.30 0.35 2.29
CA PHE A 36 3.48 0.51 1.44
C PHE A 36 3.43 -0.14 0.04
N ARG A 37 2.23 -0.54 -0.42
CA ARG A 37 2.03 -1.09 -1.77
C ARG A 37 1.67 0.00 -2.78
N VAL A 38 2.13 -0.15 -4.03
CA VAL A 38 1.62 0.62 -5.17
C VAL A 38 0.24 0.09 -5.51
N ARG A 39 -0.74 0.99 -5.58
CA ARG A 39 -2.16 0.65 -5.79
C ARG A 39 -2.71 1.44 -6.96
N GLU A 40 -3.71 0.85 -7.59
CA GLU A 40 -4.45 1.51 -8.67
C GLU A 40 -5.24 2.70 -8.12
N LYS A 41 -5.60 3.63 -8.99
CA LYS A 41 -6.27 4.87 -8.59
C LYS A 41 -7.61 4.56 -7.91
N GLU A 42 -8.35 3.58 -8.42
CA GLU A 42 -9.65 3.05 -7.98
C GLU A 42 -9.63 2.60 -6.53
N GLN A 43 -8.44 2.27 -6.02
CA GLN A 43 -8.23 1.83 -4.65
C GLN A 43 -8.02 2.99 -3.68
N PHE A 44 -8.09 4.25 -4.11
CA PHE A 44 -7.98 5.44 -3.28
C PHE A 44 -9.22 6.33 -3.39
N SER A 45 -9.46 7.14 -2.35
CA SER A 45 -10.55 8.12 -2.44
C SER A 45 -10.23 9.24 -3.44
N PRO A 46 -11.23 9.74 -4.20
CA PRO A 46 -11.03 10.87 -5.10
C PRO A 46 -10.50 12.12 -4.38
N GLN A 47 -10.87 12.32 -3.11
CA GLN A 47 -10.38 13.42 -2.27
C GLN A 47 -8.88 13.28 -2.00
N GLN A 48 -8.41 12.10 -1.58
CA GLN A 48 -6.98 11.84 -1.41
C GLN A 48 -6.22 12.09 -2.70
N TYR A 49 -6.77 11.67 -3.85
CA TYR A 49 -6.13 11.88 -5.14
C TYR A 49 -6.05 13.37 -5.53
N ARG A 50 -7.12 14.14 -5.30
CA ARG A 50 -7.17 15.59 -5.58
C ARG A 50 -6.27 16.40 -4.64
N LEU A 51 -6.31 16.12 -3.34
CA LEU A 51 -5.45 16.76 -2.34
C LEU A 51 -3.99 16.47 -2.68
N SER A 52 -3.71 15.27 -3.18
CA SER A 52 -2.40 14.89 -3.71
C SER A 52 -1.98 15.52 -5.04
N ARG A 53 -2.66 16.54 -5.54
CA ARG A 53 -2.17 17.29 -6.69
C ARG A 53 -1.92 18.75 -6.36
N LYS A 54 -2.61 19.27 -5.35
CA LYS A 54 -2.87 20.70 -5.28
C LYS A 54 -2.18 21.38 -4.10
N TYR A 55 -2.09 20.74 -2.93
CA TYR A 55 -1.56 21.42 -1.74
C TYR A 55 -0.93 20.40 -0.76
N ASN A 56 0.21 20.77 -0.20
CA ASN A 56 1.00 20.09 0.83
C ASN A 56 1.75 18.81 0.43
N HIS A 57 3.00 19.00 -0.04
CA HIS A 57 4.05 17.97 0.00
C HIS A 57 4.15 17.25 1.35
N GLY A 58 3.77 17.93 2.44
CA GLY A 58 3.75 17.39 3.79
C GLY A 58 2.64 16.39 4.10
N GLU A 59 1.60 16.21 3.28
CA GLU A 59 0.45 15.34 3.61
C GLU A 59 0.28 14.13 2.68
N TYR A 60 1.10 14.02 1.64
CA TYR A 60 1.06 12.88 0.71
C TYR A 60 1.20 11.52 1.39
N TRP A 61 1.97 11.46 2.47
CA TRP A 61 2.16 10.25 3.26
C TRP A 61 0.90 9.81 4.02
N ARG A 62 -0.14 10.64 4.09
CA ARG A 62 -1.43 10.26 4.70
C ARG A 62 -2.35 9.52 3.74
N ARG A 63 -1.93 9.33 2.49
CA ARG A 63 -2.70 8.62 1.45
C ARG A 63 -2.81 7.13 1.80
N ARG A 64 -4.02 6.60 1.76
CA ARG A 64 -4.35 5.23 2.17
C ARG A 64 -5.33 4.61 1.21
N CYS A 65 -5.08 3.37 0.78
CA CYS A 65 -6.04 2.64 -0.03
C CYS A 65 -7.30 2.31 0.79
N TRP A 66 -8.40 1.97 0.10
CA TRP A 66 -9.67 1.60 0.72
C TRP A 66 -9.55 0.45 1.71
N GLU A 67 -8.69 -0.52 1.43
CA GLU A 67 -8.39 -1.65 2.32
C GLU A 67 -7.78 -1.17 3.64
N CYS A 68 -6.77 -0.29 3.60
CA CYS A 68 -6.20 0.32 4.81
C CYS A 68 -7.22 1.21 5.54
N LEU A 69 -8.07 1.94 4.81
CA LEU A 69 -9.13 2.72 5.43
C LEU A 69 -10.16 1.83 6.14
N ARG A 70 -10.56 0.71 5.54
CA ARG A 70 -11.39 -0.31 6.18
C ARG A 70 -10.70 -0.83 7.44
N ARG A 71 -9.45 -1.28 7.35
CA ARG A 71 -8.68 -1.79 8.51
C ARG A 71 -8.48 -0.76 9.62
N PHE A 72 -8.46 0.55 9.33
CA PHE A 72 -8.23 1.57 10.38
C PHE A 72 -9.51 2.18 10.97
N TYR A 73 -10.60 2.21 10.20
CA TYR A 73 -11.79 2.99 10.56
C TYR A 73 -13.08 2.16 10.59
N HIS A 74 -13.06 0.89 10.17
CA HIS A 74 -14.25 0.05 10.22
C HIS A 74 -14.66 -0.23 11.68
N PRO A 75 -15.94 -0.08 12.08
CA PRO A 75 -16.35 -0.16 13.48
C PRO A 75 -15.98 -1.46 14.22
N GLN A 76 -15.95 -2.58 13.50
CA GLN A 76 -15.71 -3.92 14.07
C GLN A 76 -14.40 -4.56 13.60
N LEU A 77 -13.86 -4.08 12.47
CA LEU A 77 -12.65 -4.66 11.85
C LEU A 77 -11.44 -3.73 12.03
N ALA A 78 -11.63 -2.63 12.78
CA ALA A 78 -10.57 -1.67 13.01
C ALA A 78 -9.47 -2.29 13.87
N ASP A 79 -8.30 -2.42 13.27
CA ASP A 79 -7.06 -2.67 13.97
C ASP A 79 -6.61 -1.35 14.61
N THR A 80 -7.02 -1.16 15.87
CA THR A 80 -6.73 0.05 16.65
C THR A 80 -5.23 0.24 16.86
N GLU A 81 -4.47 -0.84 16.97
CA GLU A 81 -3.02 -0.81 17.14
C GLU A 81 -2.32 -0.38 15.85
N ALA A 82 -2.68 -0.95 14.71
CA ALA A 82 -2.14 -0.51 13.41
C ALA A 82 -2.48 0.96 13.14
N ARG A 83 -3.69 1.40 13.51
CA ARG A 83 -4.05 2.82 13.45
C ARG A 83 -3.18 3.68 14.36
N ALA A 84 -2.93 3.26 15.61
CA ALA A 84 -2.07 3.98 16.54
C ALA A 84 -0.62 4.07 16.03
N ARG A 85 -0.06 2.96 15.54
CA ARG A 85 1.27 2.91 14.90
C ARG A 85 1.35 3.88 13.72
N PHE A 86 0.35 3.87 12.83
CA PHE A 86 0.31 4.79 11.70
C PHE A 86 0.26 6.26 12.13
N HIS A 87 -0.52 6.62 13.15
CA HIS A 87 -0.60 8.02 13.62
C HIS A 87 0.70 8.51 14.27
N ARG A 88 1.54 7.59 14.78
CA ARG A 88 2.89 7.92 15.25
C ARG A 88 3.88 8.10 14.10
N GLN A 89 3.55 7.68 12.87
CA GLN A 89 4.45 7.88 11.74
C GLN A 89 4.39 9.33 11.23
N VAL A 90 5.54 9.85 10.84
CA VAL A 90 5.72 11.18 10.24
C VAL A 90 6.75 11.10 9.12
N LEU A 91 6.69 12.02 8.15
CA LEU A 91 7.79 12.21 7.22
C LEU A 91 8.92 12.99 7.88
N CYS A 92 10.13 12.50 7.73
CA CYS A 92 11.31 13.27 8.09
C CYS A 92 11.39 14.56 7.26
N GLY A 93 11.64 15.69 7.92
CA GLY A 93 11.79 16.99 7.26
C GLY A 93 12.96 17.05 6.27
N VAL A 94 14.00 16.24 6.48
CA VAL A 94 15.27 16.23 5.73
C VAL A 94 15.24 15.20 4.60
N CYS A 95 15.25 13.89 4.90
CA CYS A 95 15.28 12.82 3.87
C CYS A 95 13.93 12.54 3.20
N LYS A 96 12.82 13.08 3.73
CA LYS A 96 11.44 12.71 3.33
C LYS A 96 11.12 11.21 3.42
N CYS A 97 11.86 10.47 4.24
CA CYS A 97 11.60 9.09 4.56
C CYS A 97 10.62 8.98 5.75
N LEU A 98 9.85 7.89 5.81
CA LEU A 98 8.88 7.68 6.90
C LEU A 98 9.61 7.24 8.18
N ARG A 99 9.25 7.82 9.32
CA ARG A 99 9.79 7.48 10.64
C ARG A 99 8.70 7.54 11.69
N TYR A 100 8.93 6.97 12.87
CA TYR A 100 8.10 7.30 14.04
C TYR A 100 8.46 8.68 14.58
N ALA A 101 7.47 9.40 15.09
CA ALA A 101 7.60 10.78 15.56
C ALA A 101 8.60 10.90 16.73
N ASP A 102 8.64 9.88 17.57
CA ASP A 102 9.49 9.72 18.74
C ASP A 102 10.80 8.98 18.47
N GLU A 103 11.05 8.54 17.23
CA GLU A 103 12.30 7.92 16.84
C GLU A 103 13.13 8.83 15.92
N ASP A 104 14.45 8.66 16.00
CA ASP A 104 15.37 9.24 15.05
C ASP A 104 15.13 8.68 13.65
N CYS A 105 15.31 9.56 12.68
CA CYS A 105 15.12 9.19 11.29
C CYS A 105 16.24 8.26 10.81
N ARG A 106 15.97 6.96 10.64
CA ARG A 106 16.97 5.98 10.16
C ARG A 106 17.74 6.44 8.92
N GLY A 107 17.05 6.95 7.90
CA GLY A 107 17.71 7.46 6.69
C GLY A 107 18.64 8.66 6.95
N CYS A 108 18.39 9.46 7.99
CA CYS A 108 19.30 10.54 8.40
C CYS A 108 20.42 10.03 9.29
N VAL A 109 20.16 9.07 10.17
CA VAL A 109 21.18 8.42 11.00
C VAL A 109 22.22 7.73 10.11
N VAL A 110 21.78 6.91 9.16
CA VAL A 110 22.66 6.25 8.19
C VAL A 110 23.45 7.28 7.36
N LYS A 111 22.78 8.34 6.87
CA LYS A 111 23.45 9.42 6.14
C LYS A 111 24.47 10.15 7.00
N SER A 112 24.19 10.40 8.28
CA SER A 112 25.14 11.07 9.18
C SER A 112 26.39 10.22 9.42
N ALA A 113 26.23 8.90 9.57
CA ALA A 113 27.35 7.97 9.69
C ALA A 113 28.18 7.92 8.40
N GLN A 114 27.52 7.86 7.23
CA GLN A 114 28.20 7.92 5.93
C GLN A 114 28.94 9.25 5.75
N ILE A 115 28.30 10.39 6.05
CA ILE A 115 28.94 11.71 5.95
C ILE A 115 30.15 11.82 6.89
N ALA A 116 30.04 11.33 8.13
CA ALA A 116 31.13 11.32 9.09
C ALA A 116 32.30 10.45 8.63
N GLU A 117 32.04 9.25 8.10
CA GLU A 117 33.08 8.38 7.55
C GLU A 117 33.76 9.02 6.33
N TRP A 118 32.99 9.69 5.47
CA TRP A 118 33.53 10.41 4.33
C TRP A 118 34.41 11.59 4.76
N GLN A 119 34.03 12.33 5.79
CA GLN A 119 34.86 13.40 6.37
C GLN A 119 36.18 12.84 6.89
N ARG A 120 36.13 11.75 7.68
CA ARG A 120 37.31 11.04 8.18
C ARG A 120 38.24 10.57 7.05
N LEU A 121 37.70 9.97 5.99
CA LEU A 121 38.49 9.53 4.82
C LEU A 121 39.09 10.71 4.05
N SER A 122 38.38 11.84 3.97
CA SER A 122 38.89 13.06 3.32
C SER A 122 40.06 13.68 4.09
N GLU A 123 39.98 13.70 5.44
CA GLU A 123 41.07 14.15 6.32
C GLU A 123 42.32 13.25 6.17
N LEU A 124 42.14 11.92 6.19
CA LEU A 124 43.23 10.96 6.04
C LEU A 124 43.90 11.03 4.66
N SER A 125 43.13 11.27 3.60
CA SER A 125 43.66 11.29 2.23
C SER A 125 44.30 12.63 1.82
N GLY A 126 44.16 13.67 2.64
CA GLY A 126 44.63 15.03 2.33
C GLY A 126 43.96 15.68 1.10
N LYS A 127 42.96 15.02 0.50
CA LYS A 127 42.27 15.48 -0.70
C LYS A 127 40.96 16.16 -0.31
N LYS A 128 40.88 17.48 -0.56
CA LYS A 128 39.72 18.34 -0.28
C LYS A 128 38.47 18.09 -1.17
N ARG A 129 38.55 17.24 -2.20
CA ARG A 129 37.41 17.04 -3.13
C ARG A 129 36.57 15.86 -2.69
N VAL A 130 35.33 16.16 -2.30
CA VAL A 130 34.27 15.18 -2.05
C VAL A 130 33.75 14.66 -3.40
N PRO A 131 33.84 13.35 -3.70
CA PRO A 131 33.13 12.77 -4.83
C PRO A 131 31.63 13.06 -4.74
N ARG A 132 31.01 13.42 -5.87
CA ARG A 132 29.56 13.61 -5.95
C ARG A 132 28.91 12.23 -5.91
N VAL A 133 28.39 11.84 -4.74
CA VAL A 133 27.64 10.58 -4.59
C VAL A 133 26.31 10.72 -5.34
N ASP A 134 26.01 9.79 -6.23
CA ASP A 134 24.72 9.71 -6.89
C ASP A 134 23.73 8.99 -5.97
N TRP A 135 22.85 9.76 -5.33
CA TRP A 135 22.01 9.32 -4.22
C TRP A 135 20.87 8.36 -4.61
N MET A 136 20.72 8.07 -5.90
CA MET A 136 19.65 7.21 -6.41
C MET A 136 20.02 5.73 -6.49
N THR A 137 21.31 5.37 -6.47
CA THR A 137 21.72 3.96 -6.64
C THR A 137 21.49 3.07 -5.42
N ASP A 138 21.27 3.63 -4.23
CA ASP A 138 21.10 2.87 -2.97
C ASP A 138 19.67 2.90 -2.39
N ALA A 139 18.67 3.35 -3.17
CA ALA A 139 17.29 3.45 -2.68
C ALA A 139 16.68 2.09 -2.29
N ASP A 140 17.15 1.01 -2.91
CA ASP A 140 16.66 -0.36 -2.67
C ASP A 140 17.01 -0.91 -1.27
N VAL A 141 17.95 -0.27 -0.54
CA VAL A 141 18.40 -0.71 0.79
C VAL A 141 17.57 -0.10 1.94
N MET A 142 16.66 0.83 1.65
CA MET A 142 15.90 1.56 2.70
C MET A 142 14.53 0.97 3.06
N VAL A 143 14.09 -0.11 2.42
CA VAL A 143 12.86 -0.82 2.85
C VAL A 143 13.20 -1.62 4.10
N PRO A 144 12.57 -1.35 5.26
CA PRO A 144 12.86 -2.12 6.47
C PRO A 144 12.50 -3.60 6.29
N SER A 145 13.36 -4.52 6.71
CA SER A 145 13.18 -5.97 6.53
C SER A 145 11.87 -6.52 7.10
N TRP A 146 11.33 -5.90 8.15
CA TRP A 146 10.03 -6.26 8.75
C TRP A 146 8.84 -6.02 7.80
N LEU A 147 9.02 -5.29 6.70
CA LEU A 147 7.99 -5.08 5.69
C LEU A 147 7.79 -6.32 4.80
N ASP A 148 8.80 -7.18 4.68
CA ASP A 148 8.77 -8.39 3.86
C ASP A 148 8.36 -9.65 4.64
N GLU A 149 8.45 -9.62 5.97
CA GLU A 149 8.20 -10.78 6.85
C GLU A 149 6.73 -11.24 6.90
N GLU A 150 5.76 -10.38 6.57
CA GLU A 150 4.33 -10.78 6.48
C GLU A 150 3.94 -11.36 5.11
N ALA A 151 4.78 -11.26 4.07
CA ALA A 151 4.42 -11.69 2.72
C ALA A 151 4.76 -13.17 2.44
N THR A 152 5.73 -13.75 3.13
CA THR A 152 6.18 -15.14 2.91
C THR A 152 5.33 -16.15 3.69
N THR A 153 4.91 -15.82 4.91
CA THR A 153 4.10 -16.72 5.75
C THR A 153 2.69 -16.96 5.22
N ALA A 154 2.12 -16.01 4.48
CA ALA A 154 0.82 -16.21 3.80
C ALA A 154 0.93 -17.11 2.56
N LYS A 155 2.10 -17.18 1.92
CA LYS A 155 2.28 -17.95 0.67
C LYS A 155 2.51 -19.45 0.94
N GLU A 156 3.11 -19.79 2.07
CA GLU A 156 3.31 -21.18 2.48
C GLU A 156 2.04 -21.81 3.09
N ALA A 157 1.09 -21.00 3.57
CA ALA A 157 -0.19 -21.50 4.09
C ALA A 157 -1.22 -21.84 2.98
N ASP A 158 -1.13 -21.23 1.80
CA ASP A 158 -2.05 -21.47 0.67
C ASP A 158 -1.57 -22.60 -0.28
N GLU A 159 -0.38 -23.16 -0.08
CA GLU A 159 0.08 -24.37 -0.80
C GLU A 159 -0.33 -25.68 -0.10
N ALA A 160 -1.07 -25.59 1.01
CA ALA A 160 -1.72 -26.75 1.64
C ALA A 160 -2.93 -27.20 0.80
N GLU A 161 -2.70 -28.22 -0.02
CA GLU A 161 -3.68 -29.20 -0.49
C GLU A 161 -4.86 -28.63 -1.31
N VAL A 162 -4.56 -28.11 -2.50
CA VAL A 162 -5.56 -28.05 -3.58
C VAL A 162 -5.82 -29.48 -4.06
N THR A 163 -6.75 -30.19 -3.41
CA THR A 163 -7.32 -31.43 -3.93
C THR A 163 -7.95 -31.14 -5.29
N GLU A 164 -7.60 -31.91 -6.32
CA GLU A 164 -8.18 -31.77 -7.65
C GLU A 164 -9.71 -31.63 -7.55
N PRO A 165 -10.32 -30.58 -8.13
CA PRO A 165 -11.77 -30.44 -8.09
C PRO A 165 -12.39 -31.64 -8.80
N ASP A 166 -13.34 -32.30 -8.13
CA ASP A 166 -14.11 -33.39 -8.70
C ASP A 166 -14.69 -32.95 -10.05
N LYS A 167 -14.13 -33.51 -11.14
CA LYS A 167 -14.49 -33.17 -12.52
C LYS A 167 -16.00 -33.35 -12.76
N ALA A 168 -16.66 -34.23 -11.99
CA ALA A 168 -18.10 -34.42 -12.04
C ALA A 168 -18.90 -33.27 -11.40
N ALA A 169 -18.38 -32.60 -10.38
CA ALA A 169 -19.02 -31.43 -9.77
C ALA A 169 -18.91 -30.19 -10.68
N VAL A 170 -17.74 -29.98 -11.30
CA VAL A 170 -17.53 -28.86 -12.24
C VAL A 170 -18.45 -28.99 -13.47
N LYS A 171 -18.58 -30.21 -14.01
CA LYS A 171 -19.48 -30.47 -15.15
C LYS A 171 -20.94 -30.19 -14.81
N ARG A 172 -21.41 -30.61 -13.62
CA ARG A 172 -22.78 -30.35 -13.14
C ARG A 172 -23.06 -28.85 -12.99
N GLY A 173 -22.10 -28.07 -12.49
CA GLY A 173 -22.22 -26.61 -12.37
C GLY A 173 -22.35 -25.91 -13.73
N ILE A 174 -21.56 -26.33 -14.72
CA ILE A 174 -21.61 -25.78 -16.08
C ILE A 174 -22.94 -26.13 -16.76
N ASP A 175 -23.39 -27.39 -16.67
CA ASP A 175 -24.66 -27.81 -17.30
C ASP A 175 -25.87 -27.10 -16.66
N PHE A 176 -25.84 -26.82 -15.35
CA PHE A 176 -26.88 -26.01 -14.68
C PHE A 176 -26.89 -24.55 -15.17
N LEU A 177 -25.73 -23.92 -15.32
CA LEU A 177 -25.59 -22.55 -15.81
C LEU A 177 -26.09 -22.40 -17.26
N VAL A 178 -25.83 -23.39 -18.11
CA VAL A 178 -26.32 -23.43 -19.50
C VAL A 178 -27.84 -23.58 -19.54
N ALA A 179 -28.41 -24.44 -18.70
CA ALA A 179 -29.86 -24.61 -18.61
C ALA A 179 -30.58 -23.36 -18.09
N PHE A 180 -29.98 -22.63 -17.15
CA PHE A 180 -30.60 -21.47 -16.52
C PHE A 180 -30.51 -20.19 -17.37
N THR A 181 -29.44 -20.02 -18.14
CA THR A 181 -29.21 -18.79 -18.93
C THR A 181 -29.69 -18.88 -20.37
N GLY A 182 -30.09 -20.07 -20.85
CA GLY A 182 -30.53 -20.26 -22.24
C GLY A 182 -29.43 -20.07 -23.28
N LEU A 183 -28.16 -20.02 -22.86
CA LEU A 183 -27.00 -19.91 -23.74
C LEU A 183 -26.84 -21.21 -24.54
N LYS A 184 -27.08 -21.14 -25.86
CA LYS A 184 -26.74 -22.25 -26.77
C LYS A 184 -25.22 -22.45 -26.75
N ARG A 185 -24.77 -23.69 -26.49
CA ARG A 185 -23.35 -24.08 -26.62
C ARG A 185 -22.86 -23.68 -28.02
N PHE A 186 -21.87 -22.79 -28.09
CA PHE A 186 -21.12 -22.56 -29.32
C PHE A 186 -20.29 -23.81 -29.60
N GLN A 187 -20.65 -24.55 -30.64
CA GLN A 187 -19.81 -25.61 -31.20
C GLN A 187 -18.76 -24.94 -32.07
N GLY A 188 -17.52 -24.95 -31.60
CA GLY A 188 -16.31 -24.73 -32.40
C GLY A 188 -15.60 -26.06 -32.59
#